data_AF-A0A9X5I4Q1-F1
#
_entry.id   AF-A0A9X5I4Q1-F1
#
_cell.length_a   1.000
_cell.length_b   1.000
_cell.length_c   1.000
_cell.angle_alpha   90.00
_cell.angle_beta   90.00
_cell.angle_gamma   90.00
#
_symmetry.space_group_name_H-M   'P 1'
#
loop_
_entity.id
_entity.type
_entity.pdbx_description
1 polymer ?
#
loop_
_entity_poly.entity_id
_entity_poly.type
_entity_poly.pdbx_seq_one_letter_code
_entity_poly.pdbx_strand_id
1 'polypeptide(L)'
;MFHWLLKFPALPLKYLLPLPLLLIAFGLFGEQLTNRVLSLSFVGLDKLQAENPHLQVQLPVKATVVTAEIERELDFTEVEIETTKSPVKKLRFEFPNVDAIALQTILARELNLSSRAKKLQSGTQIQGQFKFNIQGVLAQIDKRQGMTKVEIVTIDSAMKNLELEFPVTDIERLKDTIAEELGLSRQEIIMLVSYRVIN
;
A
#
# COMPACT_ATOMS: atom_id res chain seq x y z
N MET A 1 30.48 -7.61 50.56
CA MET A 1 30.03 -7.32 49.18
C MET A 1 28.60 -7.83 49.10
N PHE A 2 27.57 -7.08 49.53
CA PHE A 2 26.89 -5.98 48.83
C PHE A 2 26.13 -5.11 49.86
N HIS A 3 26.51 -3.83 50.06
CA HIS A 3 25.87 -2.88 50.98
C HIS A 3 25.01 -1.83 50.26
N TRP A 4 24.26 -2.22 49.23
CA TRP A 4 23.57 -1.25 48.36
C TRP A 4 22.15 -1.67 47.94
N LEU A 5 21.32 -2.13 48.89
CA LEU A 5 19.91 -2.47 48.62
C LEU A 5 18.88 -1.74 49.49
N LEU A 6 19.29 -0.85 50.39
CA LEU A 6 18.38 -0.12 51.28
C LEU A 6 18.69 1.37 51.30
N LYS A 7 18.50 2.03 50.14
CA LYS A 7 18.28 3.47 50.06
C LYS A 7 16.99 3.74 49.30
N PHE A 8 15.87 3.30 49.87
CA PHE A 8 14.59 3.88 49.50
C PHE A 8 14.44 5.19 50.29
N PRO A 9 14.39 6.36 49.65
CA PRO A 9 14.00 7.58 50.35
C PRO A 9 12.60 7.34 50.92
N ALA A 10 12.42 7.61 52.22
CA ALA A 10 11.14 7.50 52.89
C ALA A 10 10.15 8.47 52.23
N LEU A 11 9.38 7.96 51.26
CA LEU A 11 8.30 8.70 50.63
C LEU A 11 7.27 9.04 51.72
N PRO A 12 6.86 10.32 51.87
CA PRO A 12 5.89 10.70 52.88
C PRO A 12 4.62 9.85 52.74
N LEU A 13 4.08 9.32 53.85
CA LEU A 13 2.92 8.42 53.88
C LEU A 13 1.69 8.97 53.10
N LYS A 14 1.61 10.30 52.92
CA LYS A 14 0.63 11.01 52.08
C LYS A 14 0.64 10.61 50.60
N TYR A 15 1.77 10.12 50.07
CA TYR A 15 1.93 9.68 48.68
C TYR A 15 1.81 8.15 48.50
N LEU A 16 1.68 7.39 49.59
CA LEU A 16 1.48 5.94 49.55
C LEU A 16 0.06 5.57 49.09
N LEU A 17 -0.93 6.43 49.35
CA LEU A 17 -2.35 6.20 49.03
C LEU A 17 -2.77 6.55 47.59
N PRO A 18 -2.28 7.63 46.94
CA PRO A 18 -2.62 7.87 45.54
C PRO A 18 -1.99 6.85 44.59
N LEU A 19 -0.86 6.22 44.96
CA LEU A 19 -0.15 5.26 44.12
C LEU A 19 -0.96 3.99 43.78
N PRO A 20 -1.57 3.26 44.75
CA PRO A 20 -2.45 2.14 44.44
C PRO A 20 -3.72 2.60 43.74
N LEU A 21 -4.22 3.81 44.03
CA LEU A 21 -5.39 4.36 43.38
C LEU A 21 -5.15 4.62 41.88
N LEU A 22 -3.95 5.10 41.53
CA LEU A 22 -3.52 5.33 40.15
C LEU A 22 -3.30 4.00 39.41
N LEU A 23 -2.76 2.99 40.09
CA LEU A 23 -2.66 1.63 39.54
C LEU A 23 -4.03 1.00 39.27
N ILE A 24 -4.99 1.17 40.18
CA ILE A 24 -6.36 0.67 39.99
C ILE A 24 -7.05 1.43 38.85
N ALA A 25 -6.89 2.76 38.79
CA ALA A 25 -7.44 3.57 37.70
C ALA A 25 -6.81 3.20 36.34
N PHE A 26 -5.50 2.97 36.29
CA PHE A 26 -4.80 2.52 35.08
C PHE A 26 -5.27 1.11 34.64
N GLY A 27 -5.48 0.20 35.59
CA GLY A 27 -6.03 -1.14 35.27
C GLY A 27 -7.45 -1.08 34.70
N LEU A 28 -8.33 -0.30 35.33
CA LEU A 28 -9.75 -0.20 34.93
C LEU A 28 -9.97 0.60 33.63
N PHE A 29 -9.23 1.69 33.44
CA PHE A 29 -9.35 2.52 32.22
C PHE A 29 -8.44 2.04 31.08
N GLY A 30 -7.33 1.38 31.42
CA GLY A 30 -6.36 0.88 30.46
C GLY A 30 -6.97 -0.13 29.49
N GLU A 31 -7.77 -1.08 29.98
CA GLU A 31 -8.42 -2.08 29.12
C GLU A 31 -9.36 -1.44 28.09
N GLN A 32 -10.11 -0.40 28.48
CA GLN A 32 -11.10 0.24 27.61
C GLN A 32 -10.43 1.10 26.52
N LEU A 33 -9.37 1.83 26.88
CA LEU A 33 -8.57 2.60 25.93
C LEU A 33 -7.74 1.69 25.01
N THR A 34 -7.16 0.63 25.57
CA THR A 34 -6.38 -0.36 24.80
C THR A 34 -7.28 -1.10 23.81
N ASN A 35 -8.49 -1.51 24.20
CA ASN A 35 -9.43 -2.10 23.25
C ASN A 35 -9.85 -1.14 22.14
N ARG A 36 -10.02 0.16 22.42
CA ARG A 36 -10.29 1.14 21.35
C ARG A 36 -9.09 1.31 20.40
N VAL A 37 -7.88 1.41 20.94
CA VAL A 37 -6.65 1.58 20.14
C VAL A 37 -6.30 0.32 19.36
N LEU A 38 -6.51 -0.88 19.92
CA LEU A 38 -6.27 -2.16 19.23
C LEU A 38 -7.41 -2.56 18.29
N SER A 39 -8.65 -2.12 18.53
CA SER A 39 -9.77 -2.32 17.61
C SER A 39 -9.64 -1.51 16.32
N LEU A 40 -8.84 -0.43 16.36
CA LEU A 40 -8.26 0.14 15.14
C LEU A 40 -7.25 -0.89 14.64
N SER A 41 -7.77 -1.93 13.99
CA SER A 41 -6.98 -2.86 13.22
C SER A 41 -6.28 -2.05 12.13
N PHE A 42 -5.07 -1.58 12.45
CA PHE A 42 -4.09 -1.25 11.45
C PHE A 42 -3.72 -2.58 10.80
N VAL A 43 -4.56 -2.99 9.86
CA VAL A 43 -4.18 -3.87 8.75
C VAL A 43 -3.14 -3.06 7.97
N GLY A 44 -1.93 -3.04 8.51
CA GLY A 44 -0.76 -2.52 7.86
C GLY A 44 -0.26 -3.58 6.89
N LEU A 45 0.28 -3.12 5.77
CA LEU A 45 1.00 -3.93 4.79
C LEU A 45 2.06 -4.84 5.42
N ASP A 46 2.52 -4.54 6.63
CA ASP A 46 3.48 -5.33 7.42
C ASP A 46 3.03 -6.78 7.70
N LYS A 47 1.73 -7.10 7.64
CA LYS A 47 1.24 -8.49 7.77
C LYS A 47 1.35 -9.32 6.49
N LEU A 48 1.74 -8.72 5.37
CA LEU A 48 1.87 -9.41 4.07
C LEU A 48 3.26 -10.02 3.85
N GLN A 49 4.12 -10.02 4.87
CA GLN A 49 5.50 -10.48 4.77
C GLN A 49 5.84 -11.51 5.84
N ALA A 50 5.84 -12.79 5.45
CA ALA A 50 6.70 -13.79 6.07
C ALA A 50 6.93 -15.01 5.18
N GLU A 51 5.94 -15.45 4.38
CA GLU A 51 6.01 -16.84 3.86
C GLU A 51 5.25 -17.10 2.55
N ASN A 52 5.11 -16.11 1.65
CA ASN A 52 4.52 -16.35 0.32
C ASN A 52 5.54 -16.22 -0.81
N PRO A 53 5.58 -17.19 -1.75
CA PRO A 53 6.41 -17.07 -2.94
C PRO A 53 5.96 -15.85 -3.74
N HIS A 54 6.92 -14.99 -4.07
CA HIS A 54 6.69 -13.79 -4.86
C HIS A 54 5.99 -14.16 -6.16
N LEU A 55 4.76 -13.68 -6.31
CA LEU A 55 3.88 -14.11 -7.38
C LEU A 55 4.00 -13.15 -8.55
N GLN A 56 4.41 -13.68 -9.70
CA GLN A 56 4.56 -12.91 -10.92
C GLN A 56 3.19 -12.77 -11.60
N VAL A 57 2.76 -11.53 -11.80
CA VAL A 57 1.49 -11.20 -12.46
C VAL A 57 1.71 -10.57 -13.83
N GLN A 58 0.66 -10.62 -14.64
CA GLN A 58 0.63 -10.00 -15.95
C GLN A 58 -0.63 -9.14 -16.04
N LEU A 59 -0.46 -7.82 -15.97
CA LEU A 59 -1.56 -6.87 -16.05
C LEU A 59 -1.64 -6.26 -17.46
N PRO A 60 -2.67 -6.57 -18.27
CA PRO A 60 -2.93 -5.87 -19.51
C PRO A 60 -3.48 -4.47 -19.22
N VAL A 61 -2.72 -3.42 -19.54
CA VAL A 61 -3.15 -2.04 -19.33
C VAL A 61 -3.47 -1.38 -20.66
N LYS A 62 -4.66 -0.79 -20.73
CA LYS A 62 -5.10 0.07 -21.82
C LYS A 62 -5.64 1.36 -21.20
N ALA A 63 -4.80 2.38 -21.13
CA ALA A 63 -5.14 3.59 -20.39
C ALA A 63 -4.66 4.85 -21.10
N THR A 64 -5.35 5.96 -20.86
CA THR A 64 -4.93 7.26 -21.37
C THR A 64 -4.34 8.06 -20.22
N VAL A 65 -3.10 8.54 -20.37
CA VAL A 65 -2.43 9.39 -19.39
C VAL A 65 -3.22 10.70 -19.24
N VAL A 66 -3.57 11.03 -18.01
CA VAL A 66 -4.18 12.32 -17.65
C VAL A 66 -3.07 13.27 -17.25
N THR A 67 -2.24 12.83 -16.31
CA THR A 67 -1.15 13.58 -15.71
C THR A 67 0.06 12.67 -15.58
N ALA A 68 1.25 13.21 -15.83
CA ALA A 68 2.50 12.54 -15.56
C ALA A 68 3.41 13.49 -14.79
N GLU A 69 3.65 13.19 -13.52
CA GLU A 69 4.51 13.96 -12.65
C GLU A 69 5.85 13.24 -12.51
N ILE A 70 6.93 14.00 -12.60
CA ILE A 70 8.29 13.48 -12.45
C ILE A 70 8.96 14.29 -11.35
N GLU A 71 9.16 13.68 -10.20
CA GLU A 71 9.83 14.28 -9.06
C GLU A 71 11.24 13.68 -8.93
N ARG A 72 12.25 14.55 -8.88
CA ARG A 72 13.64 14.12 -8.74
C ARG A 72 14.07 14.29 -7.30
N GLU A 73 14.28 13.17 -6.63
CA GLU A 73 14.92 13.12 -5.34
C GLU A 73 16.43 12.91 -5.48
N LEU A 74 17.15 12.98 -4.35
CA LEU A 74 18.60 12.87 -4.32
C LEU A 74 19.08 11.53 -4.91
N ASP A 75 18.40 10.43 -4.59
CA ASP A 75 18.83 9.06 -4.95
C ASP A 75 17.98 8.42 -6.06
N PHE A 76 16.74 8.88 -6.26
CA PHE A 76 15.80 8.31 -7.23
C PHE A 76 14.97 9.38 -7.94
N THR A 77 14.34 8.99 -9.04
CA THR A 77 13.33 9.77 -9.75
C THR A 77 12.00 9.04 -9.65
N GLU A 78 11.05 9.68 -9.01
CA GLU A 78 9.67 9.20 -8.93
C GLU A 78 8.89 9.64 -10.17
N VAL A 79 8.12 8.72 -10.75
CA VAL A 79 7.25 8.98 -11.89
C VAL A 79 5.86 8.50 -11.53
N GLU A 80 4.94 9.44 -11.40
CA GLU A 80 3.53 9.18 -11.15
C GLU A 80 2.74 9.42 -12.41
N ILE A 81 1.94 8.44 -12.81
CA ILE A 81 1.10 8.50 -14.01
C ILE A 81 -0.33 8.25 -13.61
N GLU A 82 -1.16 9.27 -13.73
CA GLU A 82 -2.60 9.14 -13.60
C GLU A 82 -3.21 8.76 -14.94
N THR A 83 -4.19 7.86 -14.93
CA THR A 83 -4.81 7.39 -16.16
C THR A 83 -6.34 7.39 -16.10
N THR A 84 -6.96 7.53 -17.26
CA THR A 84 -8.41 7.53 -17.44
C THR A 84 -8.87 6.41 -18.38
N LYS A 85 -10.16 6.07 -18.28
CA LYS A 85 -10.86 5.02 -19.07
C LYS A 85 -10.25 3.63 -18.91
N SER A 86 -9.63 3.37 -17.76
CA SER A 86 -9.03 2.10 -17.35
C SER A 86 -9.40 1.83 -15.88
N PRO A 87 -9.44 0.56 -15.45
CA PRO A 87 -9.45 0.22 -14.03
C PRO A 87 -8.21 0.77 -13.31
N VAL A 88 -7.07 0.86 -14.01
CA VAL A 88 -5.87 1.54 -13.50
C VAL A 88 -6.15 3.02 -13.39
N LYS A 89 -5.97 3.59 -12.20
CA LYS A 89 -6.08 5.03 -11.95
C LYS A 89 -4.73 5.68 -11.80
N LYS A 90 -3.80 5.02 -11.12
CA LYS A 90 -2.50 5.60 -10.79
C LYS A 90 -1.40 4.54 -10.88
N LEU A 91 -0.29 4.90 -11.51
CA LEU A 91 0.92 4.11 -11.61
C LEU A 91 2.06 4.88 -10.97
N ARG A 92 2.77 4.28 -10.02
CA ARG A 92 3.91 4.90 -9.35
C ARG A 92 5.17 4.09 -9.59
N PHE A 93 6.16 4.75 -10.17
CA PHE A 93 7.46 4.19 -10.47
C PHE A 93 8.56 4.95 -9.74
N GLU A 94 9.61 4.24 -9.36
CA GLU A 94 10.84 4.80 -8.83
C GLU A 94 12.01 4.29 -9.67
N PHE A 95 12.76 5.20 -10.26
CA PHE A 95 13.94 4.88 -11.06
C PHE A 95 15.19 5.40 -10.35
N PRO A 96 16.36 4.76 -10.51
CA PRO A 96 17.61 5.38 -10.09
C PRO A 96 17.76 6.76 -10.76
N ASN A 97 18.40 7.71 -10.08
CA ASN A 97 18.61 9.05 -10.63
C ASN A 97 19.48 8.96 -11.91
N VAL A 98 18.81 9.06 -13.07
CA VAL A 98 19.41 8.96 -14.40
C VAL A 98 19.00 10.17 -15.22
N ASP A 99 19.81 10.48 -16.24
CA ASP A 99 19.52 11.59 -17.14
C ASP A 99 18.11 11.49 -17.77
N ALA A 100 17.51 12.65 -18.05
CA ALA A 100 16.13 12.74 -18.57
C ALA A 100 15.87 11.89 -19.84
N ILE A 101 16.90 11.71 -20.67
CA ILE A 101 16.83 10.94 -21.92
C ILE A 101 16.84 9.43 -21.61
N ALA A 102 17.69 9.01 -20.67
CA ALA A 102 17.75 7.64 -20.21
C ALA A 102 16.44 7.25 -19.51
N LEU A 103 15.90 8.13 -18.65
CA LEU A 103 14.63 7.92 -17.98
C LEU A 103 13.47 7.74 -18.97
N GLN A 104 13.38 8.59 -20.00
CA GLN A 104 12.36 8.45 -21.05
C GLN A 104 12.49 7.12 -21.81
N THR A 105 13.72 6.65 -22.01
CA THR A 105 13.97 5.38 -22.70
C THR A 105 13.54 4.20 -21.83
N ILE A 106 13.84 4.26 -20.54
CA ILE A 106 13.43 3.24 -19.57
C ILE A 106 11.91 3.22 -19.45
N LEU A 107 11.27 4.38 -19.25
CA LEU A 107 9.81 4.50 -19.19
C LEU A 107 9.12 4.01 -20.47
N ALA A 108 9.65 4.37 -21.65
CA ALA A 108 9.09 3.92 -22.91
C ALA A 108 9.17 2.39 -23.06
N ARG A 109 10.25 1.77 -22.56
CA ARG A 109 10.39 0.32 -22.53
C ARG A 109 9.42 -0.31 -21.54
N GLU A 110 9.33 0.23 -20.32
CA GLU A 110 8.52 -0.34 -19.24
C GLU A 110 7.02 -0.23 -19.56
N LEU A 111 6.58 0.93 -20.03
CA LEU A 111 5.21 1.22 -20.45
C LEU A 111 4.89 0.70 -21.86
N ASN A 112 5.86 0.04 -22.51
CA ASN A 112 5.80 -0.48 -23.87
C ASN A 112 5.23 0.54 -24.89
N LEU A 113 5.67 1.80 -24.77
CA LEU A 113 5.24 2.89 -25.64
C LEU A 113 5.81 2.67 -27.05
N SER A 114 4.93 2.44 -28.02
CA SER A 114 5.28 2.19 -29.42
C SER A 114 5.86 3.41 -30.14
N SER A 115 5.74 4.62 -29.58
CA SER A 115 6.30 5.84 -30.14
C SER A 115 7.56 6.29 -29.39
N ARG A 116 8.72 6.03 -30.00
CA ARG A 116 10.01 6.64 -29.65
C ARG A 116 9.85 8.18 -29.62
N ALA A 117 10.07 8.80 -28.46
CA ALA A 117 10.18 10.25 -28.26
C ALA A 117 8.91 11.12 -28.12
N LYS A 118 7.85 10.67 -27.43
CA LYS A 118 6.84 11.60 -26.89
C LYS A 118 6.96 11.67 -25.36
N LYS A 119 7.18 12.87 -24.81
CA LYS A 119 7.06 13.10 -23.36
C LYS A 119 5.69 12.56 -22.92
N LEU A 120 5.64 11.86 -21.78
CA LEU A 120 4.38 11.52 -21.13
C LEU A 120 3.62 12.83 -20.92
N GLN A 121 2.59 13.05 -21.72
CA GLN A 121 1.76 14.23 -21.71
C GLN A 121 0.32 13.76 -21.65
N SER A 122 -0.56 14.64 -21.16
CA SER A 122 -1.99 14.37 -21.16
C SER A 122 -2.47 13.92 -22.55
N GLY A 123 -3.21 12.81 -22.60
CA GLY A 123 -3.69 12.21 -23.84
C GLY A 123 -2.77 11.13 -24.45
N THR A 124 -1.60 10.86 -23.89
CA THR A 124 -0.76 9.73 -24.33
C THR A 124 -1.48 8.41 -24.03
N GLN A 125 -1.63 7.55 -25.06
CA GLN A 125 -2.20 6.23 -24.88
C GLN A 125 -1.09 5.25 -24.46
N ILE A 126 -1.32 4.56 -23.34
CA ILE A 126 -0.50 3.47 -22.86
C ILE A 126 -1.25 2.18 -23.18
N GLN A 127 -0.57 1.29 -23.89
CA GLN A 127 -1.07 -0.05 -24.16
C GLN A 127 0.09 -1.04 -24.00
N GLY A 128 -0.01 -1.91 -23.01
CA GLY A 128 1.05 -2.85 -22.69
C GLY A 128 0.59 -3.98 -21.80
N GLN A 129 1.43 -4.99 -21.65
CA GLN A 129 1.31 -6.00 -20.60
C GLN A 129 2.43 -5.79 -19.61
N PHE A 130 2.11 -5.34 -18.40
CA PHE A 130 3.07 -5.16 -17.34
C PHE A 130 3.28 -6.49 -16.63
N LYS A 131 4.54 -6.90 -16.50
CA LYS A 131 4.92 -8.08 -15.72
C LYS A 131 5.62 -7.62 -14.47
N PHE A 132 5.05 -7.93 -13.32
CA PHE A 132 5.60 -7.51 -12.04
C PHE A 132 5.36 -8.58 -10.97
N ASN A 133 6.17 -8.54 -9.92
CA ASN A 133 6.05 -9.40 -8.78
C ASN A 133 5.32 -8.67 -7.65
N ILE A 134 4.24 -9.26 -7.17
CA ILE A 134 3.42 -8.66 -6.11
C ILE A 134 4.02 -8.97 -4.74
N GLN A 135 4.12 -7.94 -3.91
CA GLN A 135 4.34 -8.06 -2.47
C GLN A 135 3.01 -8.24 -1.73
N GLY A 136 2.00 -7.48 -2.12
CA GLY A 136 0.72 -7.48 -1.44
C GLY A 136 -0.34 -6.68 -2.18
N VAL A 137 -1.61 -6.94 -1.83
CA VAL A 137 -2.76 -6.23 -2.40
C VAL A 137 -3.66 -5.76 -1.27
N LEU A 138 -4.03 -4.49 -1.28
CA LEU A 138 -4.94 -3.87 -0.31
C LEU A 138 -6.18 -3.37 -1.04
N ALA A 139 -7.34 -3.98 -0.74
CA ALA A 139 -8.63 -3.58 -1.26
C ALA A 139 -9.41 -2.77 -0.23
N GLN A 140 -9.64 -1.50 -0.51
CA GLN A 140 -10.47 -0.58 0.26
C GLN A 140 -11.85 -0.45 -0.39
N ILE A 141 -12.85 -1.07 0.22
CA ILE A 141 -14.24 -1.10 -0.26
C ILE A 141 -14.99 0.07 0.36
N ASP A 142 -15.39 1.04 -0.44
CA ASP A 142 -16.26 2.14 -0.04
C ASP A 142 -17.71 1.85 -0.44
N LYS A 143 -18.54 1.48 0.54
CA LYS A 143 -19.95 1.17 0.31
C LYS A 143 -20.80 2.41 0.03
N ARG A 144 -20.36 3.60 0.45
CA ARG A 144 -21.10 4.86 0.22
C ARG A 144 -20.96 5.31 -1.22
N GLN A 145 -19.75 5.18 -1.75
CA GLN A 145 -19.45 5.57 -3.13
C GLN A 145 -19.74 4.44 -4.12
N GLY A 146 -19.98 3.21 -3.65
CA GLY A 146 -20.22 2.07 -4.52
C GLY A 146 -18.96 1.61 -5.26
N MET A 147 -17.77 1.98 -4.75
CA MET A 147 -16.49 1.77 -5.39
C MET A 147 -15.53 1.02 -4.47
N THR A 148 -14.59 0.30 -5.07
CA THR A 148 -13.44 -0.27 -4.36
C THR A 148 -12.16 0.25 -4.97
N LYS A 149 -11.30 0.82 -4.13
CA LYS A 149 -9.92 1.17 -4.46
C LYS A 149 -9.00 0.01 -4.09
N VAL A 150 -8.23 -0.49 -5.04
CA VAL A 150 -7.29 -1.59 -4.85
C VAL A 150 -5.88 -1.09 -5.08
N GLU A 151 -5.07 -1.12 -4.04
CA GLU A 151 -3.67 -0.73 -4.07
C GLU A 151 -2.81 -2.01 -4.10
N ILE A 152 -1.94 -2.11 -5.08
CA ILE A 152 -1.04 -3.25 -5.28
C ILE A 152 0.37 -2.74 -5.04
N VAL A 153 1.06 -3.39 -4.12
CA VAL A 153 2.46 -3.11 -3.80
C VAL A 153 3.31 -4.18 -4.44
N THR A 154 4.34 -3.75 -5.16
CA THR A 154 5.23 -4.60 -5.95
C THR A 154 6.63 -4.61 -5.35
N ILE A 155 7.33 -5.74 -5.48
CA ILE A 155 8.73 -5.87 -5.03
C ILE A 155 9.73 -5.44 -6.10
N ASP A 156 9.27 -5.11 -7.30
CA ASP A 156 10.16 -4.81 -8.41
C ASP A 156 10.93 -3.51 -8.19
N SER A 157 12.05 -3.39 -8.90
CA SER A 157 12.93 -2.25 -8.77
C SER A 157 12.34 -0.98 -9.39
N ALA A 158 11.51 -1.09 -10.43
CA ALA A 158 10.98 0.05 -11.18
C ALA A 158 9.55 0.45 -10.75
N MET A 159 8.58 -0.48 -10.80
CA MET A 159 7.21 -0.22 -10.32
C MET A 159 7.17 -0.49 -8.81
N LYS A 160 6.60 0.43 -8.03
CA LYS A 160 6.43 0.27 -6.58
C LYS A 160 4.98 0.05 -6.19
N ASN A 161 4.11 0.92 -6.69
CA ASN A 161 2.70 0.90 -6.36
C ASN A 161 1.83 1.07 -7.62
N LEU A 162 0.70 0.39 -7.61
CA LEU A 162 -0.34 0.46 -8.62
C LEU A 162 -1.69 0.64 -7.93
N GLU A 163 -2.49 1.59 -8.39
CA GLU A 163 -3.84 1.82 -7.91
C GLU A 163 -4.87 1.48 -8.99
N LEU A 164 -5.79 0.59 -8.65
CA LEU A 164 -6.95 0.20 -9.45
C LEU A 164 -8.23 0.67 -8.76
N GLU A 165 -9.27 0.96 -9.53
CA GLU A 165 -10.58 1.31 -9.02
C GLU A 165 -11.67 0.52 -9.75
N PHE A 166 -12.52 -0.15 -8.97
CA PHE A 166 -13.58 -1.03 -9.48
C PHE A 166 -14.95 -0.59 -8.95
N PRO A 167 -16.00 -0.58 -9.80
CA PRO A 167 -17.38 -0.32 -9.39
C PRO A 167 -18.04 -1.56 -8.78
N VAL A 168 -17.34 -2.22 -7.85
CA VAL A 168 -17.77 -3.46 -7.19
C VAL A 168 -17.51 -3.31 -5.70
N THR A 169 -18.50 -3.60 -4.86
CA THR A 169 -18.38 -3.51 -3.40
C THR A 169 -18.55 -4.85 -2.69
N ASP A 170 -18.95 -5.89 -3.43
CA ASP A 170 -19.04 -7.25 -2.93
C ASP A 170 -17.66 -7.92 -2.96
N ILE A 171 -17.24 -8.49 -1.82
CA ILE A 171 -15.90 -9.06 -1.65
C ILE A 171 -15.67 -10.26 -2.60
N GLU A 172 -16.66 -11.13 -2.79
CA GLU A 172 -16.49 -12.33 -3.62
C GLU A 172 -16.40 -11.96 -5.10
N ARG A 173 -17.26 -11.04 -5.56
CA ARG A 173 -17.15 -10.51 -6.93
C ARG A 173 -15.87 -9.72 -7.16
N LEU A 174 -15.42 -8.98 -6.16
CA LEU A 174 -14.17 -8.24 -6.22
C LEU A 174 -12.97 -9.19 -6.33
N LYS A 175 -12.95 -10.30 -5.58
CA LYS A 175 -11.90 -11.34 -5.71
C LYS A 175 -11.80 -11.83 -7.14
N ASP A 176 -12.94 -12.16 -7.74
CA ASP A 176 -12.98 -12.67 -9.12
C ASP A 176 -12.52 -11.61 -10.12
N THR A 177 -12.93 -10.35 -9.90
CA THR A 177 -12.50 -9.22 -10.75
C THR A 177 -10.99 -9.01 -10.67
N ILE A 178 -10.41 -8.99 -9.47
CA ILE A 178 -8.96 -8.81 -9.27
C ILE A 178 -8.20 -10.03 -9.83
N ALA A 179 -8.71 -11.25 -9.62
CA ALA A 179 -8.12 -12.47 -10.16
C ALA A 179 -8.03 -12.43 -11.69
N GLU A 180 -9.12 -12.03 -12.36
CA GLU A 180 -9.17 -11.91 -13.81
C GLU A 180 -8.23 -10.81 -14.33
N GLU A 181 -8.24 -9.63 -13.72
CA GLU A 181 -7.42 -8.49 -14.14
C GLU A 181 -5.91 -8.74 -13.95
N LEU A 182 -5.52 -9.41 -12.87
CA LEU A 182 -4.11 -9.73 -12.58
C LEU A 182 -3.64 -11.05 -13.20
N GLY A 183 -4.56 -11.82 -13.80
CA GLY A 183 -4.27 -13.16 -14.32
C GLY A 183 -3.88 -14.15 -13.22
N LEU A 184 -4.44 -13.98 -12.02
CA LEU A 184 -4.17 -14.80 -10.84
C LEU A 184 -5.29 -15.80 -10.57
N SER A 185 -4.96 -16.90 -9.90
CA SER A 185 -5.96 -17.82 -9.38
C SER A 185 -6.64 -17.24 -8.14
N ARG A 186 -7.86 -17.73 -7.86
CA ARG A 186 -8.61 -17.33 -6.66
C ARG A 186 -7.85 -17.65 -5.36
N GLN A 187 -7.08 -18.75 -5.33
CA GLN A 187 -6.29 -19.14 -4.15
C GLN A 187 -5.16 -18.14 -3.88
N GLU A 188 -4.45 -17.73 -4.92
CA GLU A 188 -3.39 -16.72 -4.83
C GLU A 188 -3.94 -15.37 -4.34
N ILE A 189 -5.09 -14.95 -4.87
CA ILE A 189 -5.79 -13.74 -4.43
C ILE A 189 -6.19 -13.79 -2.96
N ILE A 190 -6.66 -14.94 -2.46
CA ILE A 190 -7.02 -15.10 -1.03
C ILE A 190 -5.79 -14.92 -0.14
N MET A 191 -4.61 -15.32 -0.61
CA MET A 191 -3.36 -15.23 0.15
C MET A 191 -2.70 -13.85 0.10
N LEU A 192 -3.00 -13.05 -0.92
CA LEU A 192 -2.36 -11.75 -1.18
C LEU A 192 -3.24 -10.54 -0.82
N VAL A 193 -4.57 -10.67 -0.91
CA VAL A 193 -5.47 -9.53 -0.75
C VAL A 193 -5.94 -9.36 0.69
N SER A 194 -5.66 -8.19 1.25
CA SER A 194 -6.25 -7.69 2.49
C SER A 194 -7.42 -6.75 2.19
N TYR A 195 -8.53 -6.90 2.92
CA TYR A 195 -9.73 -6.08 2.72
C TYR A 195 -9.93 -5.09 3.87
N ARG A 196 -10.34 -3.88 3.51
CA ARG A 196 -10.83 -2.85 4.45
C ARG A 196 -12.16 -2.34 3.94
N VAL A 197 -13.20 -2.46 4.77
CA VAL A 197 -14.54 -1.96 4.43
C VAL A 197 -14.78 -0.63 5.13
N ILE A 198 -15.12 0.39 4.36
CA ILE A 198 -15.50 1.72 4.82
C ILE A 198 -17.02 1.83 4.60
N ASN A 199 -17.76 2.06 5.69
CA ASN A 199 -19.23 2.14 5.70
C ASN A 199 -19.71 3.59 5.84
#